data_AF-A0A7S1T9F9-F1
#
_entry.id   AF-A0A7S1T9F9-F1
#
_cell.length_a   1.000
_cell.length_b   1.000
_cell.length_c   1.000
_cell.angle_alpha   90.00
_cell.angle_beta   90.00
_cell.angle_gamma   90.00
#
_symmetry.space_group_name_H-M   'P 1'
#
loop_
_entity.id
_entity.type
_entity.pdbx_description
1 polymer ?
#
loop_
_entity_poly.entity_id
_entity_poly.type
_entity_poly.pdbx_seq_one_letter_code
_entity_poly.pdbx_strand_id
1 'polypeptide(L)'
;MVHTKTELARQRGLNLPLPDPICSDQPGTWAYDTMSRRIRTDILARILRENPAMPPHFVARLVELEKELIDAATREITFLADDAQDDVQVWNKEILEPHVAAARTWLSAPWLVTEFFFYRRVLQCVDWFSESLDPFEQQKQLGVTTSREPMMALADRVSRVLGTSVLPDTALRSFVVTALWGNRMDLSIWPVGGDRGSGHQVLTVADETQAKLILADHFPRLLDFILTKELPLNRVDIVVDNAGLELFC
;
A
#
# COMPACT_ATOMS: atom_id res chain seq x y z
N MET A 1 -12.18 -21.55 -4.53
CA MET A 1 -11.69 -21.78 -5.90
C MET A 1 -11.20 -20.43 -6.40
N VAL A 2 -9.89 -20.23 -6.55
CA VAL A 2 -9.34 -18.94 -6.99
C VAL A 2 -9.47 -18.90 -8.51
N HIS A 3 -10.44 -18.14 -9.01
CA HIS A 3 -10.58 -17.95 -10.45
C HIS A 3 -9.54 -16.96 -10.94
N THR A 4 -8.83 -17.29 -12.02
CA THR A 4 -7.95 -16.33 -12.68
C THR A 4 -8.77 -15.16 -13.24
N LYS A 5 -8.18 -13.97 -13.37
CA LYS A 5 -8.86 -12.82 -14.02
C LYS A 5 -9.39 -13.19 -15.41
N THR A 6 -8.68 -14.07 -16.12
CA THR A 6 -9.07 -14.62 -17.43
C THR A 6 -10.32 -15.51 -17.34
N GLU A 7 -10.46 -16.32 -16.28
CA GLU A 7 -11.68 -17.11 -16.04
C GLU A 7 -12.89 -16.23 -15.73
N LEU A 8 -12.72 -15.19 -14.91
CA LEU A 8 -13.77 -14.23 -14.60
C LEU A 8 -14.20 -13.41 -15.82
N ALA A 9 -13.26 -13.03 -16.69
CA ALA A 9 -13.53 -12.35 -17.96
C ALA A 9 -14.30 -13.26 -18.94
N ARG A 10 -13.91 -14.53 -19.05
CA ARG A 10 -14.62 -15.54 -19.86
C ARG A 10 -16.03 -15.81 -19.35
N GLN A 11 -16.22 -15.91 -18.03
CA GLN A 11 -17.55 -16.08 -17.43
C GLN A 11 -18.50 -14.90 -17.72
N ARG A 12 -17.96 -13.71 -18.00
CA ARG A 12 -18.72 -12.51 -18.36
C ARG A 12 -18.91 -12.32 -19.88
N GLY A 13 -18.50 -13.28 -20.71
CA GLY A 13 -18.64 -13.22 -22.17
C GLY A 13 -17.74 -12.18 -22.85
N LEU A 14 -16.78 -11.60 -22.11
CA LEU A 14 -15.84 -10.61 -22.63
C LEU A 14 -14.53 -11.32 -22.96
N ASN A 15 -14.39 -11.77 -24.21
CA ASN A 15 -13.15 -12.37 -24.71
C ASN A 15 -12.18 -11.29 -25.22
N LEU A 16 -11.96 -10.25 -24.41
CA LEU A 16 -11.00 -9.18 -24.70
C LEU A 16 -9.62 -9.58 -24.17
N PRO A 17 -8.53 -9.27 -24.90
CA PRO A 17 -7.19 -9.44 -24.35
C PRO A 17 -7.03 -8.57 -23.10
N LEU A 18 -6.25 -9.05 -22.13
CA LEU A 18 -5.84 -8.21 -21.02
C LEU A 18 -5.01 -7.04 -21.57
N PRO A 19 -5.17 -5.81 -21.04
CA PRO A 19 -4.32 -4.70 -21.41
C PRO A 19 -2.87 -5.01 -21.03
N ASP A 20 -1.93 -4.39 -21.76
CA ASP A 20 -0.52 -4.48 -21.43
C ASP A 20 -0.26 -3.96 -20.02
N PRO A 21 0.71 -4.55 -19.29
CA PRO A 21 1.08 -4.07 -17.97
C PRO A 21 1.64 -2.65 -18.05
N ILE A 22 1.35 -1.84 -17.03
CA ILE A 22 1.95 -0.50 -16.89
C ILE A 22 3.44 -0.69 -16.56
N CYS A 23 4.32 -0.14 -17.39
CA CYS A 23 5.75 -0.01 -17.13
C CYS A 23 6.09 1.42 -16.70
N SER A 24 7.34 1.62 -16.28
CA SER A 24 7.85 2.92 -15.81
C SER A 24 8.80 3.57 -16.82
N ASP A 25 8.61 3.31 -18.12
CA ASP A 25 9.48 3.75 -19.22
C ASP A 25 8.94 4.97 -19.99
N GLN A 26 7.79 5.51 -19.58
CA GLN A 26 7.17 6.70 -20.20
C GLN A 26 7.36 7.95 -19.34
N PRO A 27 8.26 8.89 -19.71
CA PRO A 27 8.44 10.14 -19.00
C PRO A 27 7.14 10.92 -18.81
N GLY A 28 6.97 11.54 -17.63
CA GLY A 28 5.77 12.29 -17.28
C GLY A 28 4.62 11.45 -16.72
N THR A 29 4.73 10.12 -16.75
CA THR A 29 3.79 9.25 -16.03
C THR A 29 4.16 9.12 -14.55
N TRP A 30 3.17 8.79 -13.73
CA TRP A 30 3.39 8.52 -12.30
C TRP A 30 4.31 7.31 -12.06
N ALA A 31 4.16 6.26 -12.87
CA ALA A 31 5.01 5.06 -12.80
C ALA A 31 6.49 5.41 -13.07
N TYR A 32 6.74 6.24 -14.08
CA TYR A 32 8.09 6.73 -14.39
C TYR A 32 8.65 7.57 -13.24
N ASP A 33 7.92 8.58 -12.74
CA ASP A 33 8.40 9.41 -11.62
C ASP A 33 8.65 8.58 -10.35
N THR A 34 7.81 7.58 -10.09
CA THR A 34 7.95 6.69 -8.94
C THR A 34 9.25 5.89 -9.01
N MET A 35 9.49 5.17 -10.11
CA MET A 35 10.64 4.28 -10.23
C MET A 35 11.95 5.00 -10.57
N SER A 36 11.92 6.09 -11.33
CA SER A 36 13.13 6.84 -11.72
C SER A 36 13.63 7.81 -10.66
N ARG A 37 12.75 8.20 -9.72
CA ARG A 37 13.06 9.22 -8.71
C ARG A 37 12.58 8.85 -7.32
N ARG A 38 11.26 8.77 -7.07
CA ARG A 38 10.69 8.73 -5.71
C ARG A 38 11.22 7.56 -4.87
N ILE A 39 11.30 6.36 -5.44
CA ILE A 39 11.84 5.19 -4.74
C ILE A 39 13.24 5.46 -4.18
N ARG A 40 14.12 6.06 -4.98
CA ARG A 40 15.50 6.34 -4.59
C ARG A 40 15.60 7.57 -3.69
N THR A 41 15.09 8.70 -4.16
CA THR A 41 15.33 10.02 -3.54
C THR A 41 14.47 10.30 -2.32
N ASP A 42 13.30 9.65 -2.24
CA ASP A 42 12.29 9.99 -1.23
C ASP A 42 12.11 8.83 -0.23
N ILE A 43 12.04 7.59 -0.72
CA ILE A 43 11.77 6.40 0.10
C ILE A 43 13.08 5.80 0.65
N LEU A 44 14.01 5.38 -0.21
CA LEU A 44 15.28 4.77 0.22
C LEU A 44 16.15 5.76 1.01
N ALA A 45 16.26 7.00 0.53
CA ALA A 45 16.97 8.05 1.26
C ALA A 45 16.37 8.31 2.65
N ARG A 46 15.05 8.16 2.80
CA ARG A 46 14.37 8.27 4.10
C ARG A 46 14.71 7.11 5.01
N ILE A 47 14.68 5.87 4.52
CA ILE A 47 15.09 4.68 5.28
C ILE A 47 16.48 4.92 5.89
N LEU A 48 17.44 5.39 5.08
CA LEU A 48 18.80 5.67 5.55
C LEU A 48 18.84 6.78 6.61
N ARG A 49 18.07 7.86 6.42
CA ARG A 49 18.04 9.01 7.33
C ARG A 49 17.37 8.70 8.67
N GLU A 50 16.30 7.92 8.66
CA GLU A 50 15.43 7.65 9.81
C GLU A 50 15.89 6.47 10.67
N ASN A 51 16.92 5.73 10.21
CA ASN A 51 17.49 4.62 10.94
C ASN A 51 19.00 4.85 11.24
N PRO A 52 19.37 5.92 11.99
CA PRO A 52 20.78 6.27 12.21
C PRO A 52 21.57 5.24 13.03
N ALA A 53 20.87 4.38 13.80
CA ALA A 53 21.47 3.30 14.57
C ALA A 53 21.54 1.97 13.80
N MET A 54 21.19 1.95 12.51
CA MET A 54 21.22 0.75 11.68
C MET A 54 22.65 0.19 11.59
N PRO A 55 22.84 -1.15 11.70
CA PRO A 55 24.15 -1.76 11.57
C PRO A 55 24.87 -1.37 10.26
N PRO A 56 26.19 -1.07 10.28
CA PRO A 56 26.89 -0.58 9.10
C PRO A 56 26.81 -1.48 7.86
N HIS A 57 26.70 -2.79 8.04
CA HIS A 57 26.58 -3.73 6.93
C HIS A 57 25.20 -3.66 6.24
N PHE A 58 24.13 -3.31 6.96
CA PHE A 58 22.81 -3.06 6.35
C PHE A 58 22.82 -1.76 5.56
N VAL A 59 23.42 -0.71 6.13
CA VAL A 59 23.63 0.56 5.42
C VAL A 59 24.41 0.34 4.13
N ALA A 60 25.48 -0.46 4.15
CA ALA A 60 26.24 -0.80 2.96
C ALA A 60 25.38 -1.50 1.89
N ARG A 61 24.55 -2.48 2.26
CA ARG A 61 23.64 -3.15 1.30
C ARG A 61 22.59 -2.20 0.71
N LEU A 62 22.03 -1.29 1.52
CA LEU A 62 21.09 -0.28 1.04
C LEU A 62 21.74 0.74 0.10
N VAL A 63 23.00 1.12 0.35
CA VAL A 63 23.77 1.99 -0.54
C VAL A 63 24.09 1.29 -1.87
N GLU A 64 24.38 -0.01 -1.87
CA GLU A 64 24.50 -0.76 -3.13
C GLU A 64 23.17 -0.81 -3.90
N LEU A 65 22.05 -1.01 -3.21
CA LEU A 65 20.72 -0.91 -3.82
C LEU A 65 20.46 0.51 -4.38
N GLU A 66 20.89 1.57 -3.69
CA GLU A 66 20.80 2.94 -4.21
C GLU A 66 21.56 3.10 -5.52
N LYS A 67 22.77 2.55 -5.64
CA LYS A 67 23.56 2.59 -6.87
C LYS A 67 22.86 1.89 -8.02
N GLU A 68 22.21 0.74 -7.77
CA GLU A 68 21.39 0.08 -8.79
C GLU A 68 20.25 0.97 -9.29
N LEU A 69 19.62 1.72 -8.37
CA LEU A 69 18.49 2.61 -8.67
C LEU A 69 18.90 3.93 -9.34
N ILE A 70 20.16 4.38 -9.20
CA ILE A 70 20.67 5.54 -9.96
C ILE A 70 20.58 5.25 -11.46
N ASP A 71 20.90 4.02 -11.85
CA ASP A 71 20.89 3.56 -13.24
C ASP A 71 19.59 2.79 -13.58
N ALA A 72 18.47 3.07 -12.91
CA ALA A 72 17.22 2.29 -13.04
C ALA A 72 16.75 2.06 -14.50
N ALA A 73 17.05 2.98 -15.42
CA ALA A 73 16.69 2.85 -16.82
C ALA A 73 17.49 1.76 -17.56
N THR A 74 18.75 1.53 -17.17
CA THR A 74 19.71 0.66 -17.85
C THR A 74 20.12 -0.55 -17.01
N ARG A 75 19.92 -0.50 -15.69
CA ARG A 75 20.24 -1.59 -14.77
C ARG A 75 19.17 -2.67 -14.86
N GLU A 76 19.56 -3.84 -15.35
CA GLU A 76 18.71 -5.03 -15.39
C GLU A 76 18.33 -5.48 -13.97
N ILE A 77 17.06 -5.87 -13.78
CA ILE A 77 16.65 -6.54 -12.55
C ILE A 77 17.22 -7.95 -12.53
N THR A 78 17.53 -8.44 -11.34
CA THR A 78 18.17 -9.75 -11.12
C THR A 78 17.34 -10.58 -10.15
N PHE A 79 17.60 -11.88 -10.09
CA PHE A 79 16.99 -12.75 -9.08
C PHE A 79 17.35 -12.29 -7.67
N LEU A 80 16.41 -12.47 -6.74
CA LEU A 80 16.68 -12.33 -5.32
C LEU A 80 17.76 -13.34 -4.92
N ALA A 81 18.69 -12.90 -4.08
CA ALA A 81 19.59 -13.81 -3.39
C ALA A 81 18.79 -14.72 -2.44
N ASP A 82 19.29 -15.92 -2.19
CA ASP A 82 18.69 -16.82 -1.22
C ASP A 82 18.96 -16.31 0.20
N ASP A 83 17.88 -15.93 0.90
CA ASP A 83 17.88 -15.51 2.31
C ASP A 83 17.13 -16.52 3.20
N ALA A 84 17.04 -17.77 2.74
CA ALA A 84 16.36 -18.89 3.39
C ALA A 84 14.86 -18.67 3.64
N GLN A 85 14.22 -17.75 2.90
CA GLN A 85 12.78 -17.57 2.94
C GLN A 85 12.06 -18.33 1.82
N ASP A 86 10.91 -18.93 2.16
CA ASP A 86 10.10 -19.71 1.22
C ASP A 86 9.60 -18.87 0.03
N ASP A 87 9.42 -17.56 0.23
CA ASP A 87 8.92 -16.64 -0.79
C ASP A 87 9.93 -16.37 -1.92
N VAL A 88 11.24 -16.60 -1.69
CA VAL A 88 12.28 -16.37 -2.70
C VAL A 88 12.06 -17.24 -3.93
N GLN A 89 11.59 -18.48 -3.74
CA GLN A 89 11.32 -19.39 -4.86
C GLN A 89 10.16 -18.88 -5.73
N VAL A 90 9.10 -18.38 -5.10
CA VAL A 90 7.95 -17.77 -5.80
C VAL A 90 8.41 -16.51 -6.54
N TRP A 91 9.14 -15.63 -5.87
CA TRP A 91 9.69 -14.42 -6.49
C TRP A 91 10.56 -14.76 -7.69
N ASN A 92 11.54 -15.64 -7.54
CA ASN A 92 12.49 -15.92 -8.60
C ASN A 92 11.85 -16.67 -9.77
N LYS A 93 11.05 -17.71 -9.52
CA LYS A 93 10.50 -18.57 -10.58
C LYS A 93 9.21 -18.03 -11.19
N GLU A 94 8.29 -17.53 -10.37
CA GLU A 94 6.95 -17.18 -10.85
C GLU A 94 6.83 -15.71 -11.26
N ILE A 95 7.63 -14.83 -10.65
CA ILE A 95 7.52 -13.38 -10.84
C ILE A 95 8.68 -12.85 -11.69
N LEU A 96 9.93 -13.09 -11.30
CA LEU A 96 11.10 -12.44 -11.88
C LEU A 96 11.63 -13.13 -13.13
N GLU A 97 11.54 -14.47 -13.23
CA GLU A 97 12.05 -15.25 -14.37
C GLU A 97 11.73 -14.63 -15.74
N PRO A 98 10.46 -14.34 -16.10
CA PRO A 98 10.15 -13.81 -17.43
C PRO A 98 10.79 -12.44 -17.70
N HIS A 99 11.07 -11.66 -16.65
CA HIS A 99 11.62 -10.32 -16.77
C HIS A 99 13.15 -10.33 -16.80
N VAL A 100 13.78 -11.17 -15.98
CA VAL A 100 15.24 -11.40 -15.99
C VAL A 100 15.67 -12.03 -17.30
N ALA A 101 14.95 -13.06 -17.79
CA ALA A 101 15.24 -13.70 -19.08
C ALA A 101 15.11 -12.75 -20.27
N ALA A 102 14.27 -11.71 -20.15
CA ALA A 102 14.08 -10.68 -21.15
C ALA A 102 14.99 -9.44 -20.95
N ALA A 103 15.97 -9.50 -20.04
CA ALA A 103 16.88 -8.40 -19.71
C ALA A 103 16.14 -7.10 -19.38
N ARG A 104 15.00 -7.21 -18.66
CA ARG A 104 14.24 -6.03 -18.24
C ARG A 104 15.00 -5.28 -17.16
N THR A 105 14.85 -3.95 -17.20
CA THR A 105 15.41 -3.01 -16.24
C THR A 105 14.37 -2.60 -15.20
N TRP A 106 14.78 -1.84 -14.18
CA TRP A 106 13.86 -1.31 -13.17
C TRP A 106 12.73 -0.44 -13.77
N LEU A 107 12.95 0.19 -14.94
CA LEU A 107 11.92 0.97 -15.63
C LEU A 107 11.10 0.19 -16.65
N SER A 108 11.68 -0.84 -17.29
CA SER A 108 11.05 -1.54 -18.42
C SER A 108 10.29 -2.82 -18.05
N ALA A 109 10.50 -3.36 -16.84
CA ALA A 109 9.60 -4.36 -16.26
C ALA A 109 8.29 -3.70 -15.75
N PRO A 110 7.20 -4.47 -15.56
CA PRO A 110 5.95 -3.94 -15.03
C PRO A 110 6.18 -3.18 -13.71
N TRP A 111 5.61 -1.98 -13.59
CA TRP A 111 5.80 -1.09 -12.44
C TRP A 111 5.47 -1.79 -11.13
N LEU A 112 4.35 -2.53 -11.07
CA LEU A 112 3.98 -3.30 -9.88
C LEU A 112 5.05 -4.30 -9.45
N VAL A 113 5.70 -4.96 -10.42
CA VAL A 113 6.77 -5.93 -10.14
C VAL A 113 7.98 -5.22 -9.58
N THR A 114 8.43 -4.13 -10.20
CA THR A 114 9.66 -3.44 -9.79
C THR A 114 9.50 -2.64 -8.50
N GLU A 115 8.31 -2.09 -8.23
CA GLU A 115 7.98 -1.45 -6.97
C GLU A 115 7.98 -2.45 -5.81
N PHE A 116 7.29 -3.59 -5.94
CA PHE A 116 7.30 -4.61 -4.89
C PHE A 116 8.65 -5.31 -4.75
N PHE A 117 9.38 -5.50 -5.85
CA PHE A 117 10.74 -6.01 -5.83
C PHE A 117 11.68 -5.09 -5.06
N PHE A 118 11.54 -3.76 -5.20
CA PHE A 118 12.29 -2.80 -4.38
C PHE A 118 12.05 -3.03 -2.89
N TYR A 119 10.79 -3.13 -2.45
CA TYR A 119 10.50 -3.37 -1.04
C TYR A 119 11.03 -4.73 -0.55
N ARG A 120 10.92 -5.78 -1.35
CA ARG A 120 11.48 -7.10 -1.00
C ARG A 120 13.01 -7.07 -0.91
N ARG A 121 13.69 -6.31 -1.78
CA ARG A 121 15.15 -6.06 -1.73
C ARG A 121 15.53 -5.27 -0.49
N VAL A 122 14.74 -4.27 -0.08
CA VAL A 122 14.95 -3.53 1.18
C VAL A 122 14.89 -4.48 2.38
N LEU A 123 13.88 -5.36 2.45
CA LEU A 123 13.78 -6.37 3.52
C LEU A 123 15.00 -7.30 3.56
N GLN A 124 15.55 -7.65 2.39
CA GLN A 124 16.81 -8.38 2.26
C GLN A 124 18.02 -7.60 2.77
N CYS A 125 18.11 -6.30 2.47
CA CYS A 125 19.23 -5.47 2.89
C CYS A 125 19.32 -5.33 4.42
N VAL A 126 18.22 -5.53 5.14
CA VAL A 126 18.15 -5.40 6.62
C VAL A 126 17.92 -6.73 7.33
N ASP A 127 18.03 -7.87 6.63
CA ASP A 127 17.74 -9.21 7.15
C ASP A 127 16.45 -9.28 7.98
N TRP A 128 15.38 -8.65 7.46
CA TRP A 128 14.11 -8.46 8.18
C TRP A 128 13.60 -9.74 8.86
N PHE A 129 13.67 -10.88 8.17
CA PHE A 129 13.11 -12.13 8.64
C PHE A 129 13.89 -12.78 9.79
N SER A 130 15.16 -12.41 10.01
CA SER A 130 15.96 -12.89 11.14
C SER A 130 16.13 -11.84 12.24
N GLU A 131 16.26 -10.57 11.89
CA GLU A 131 16.55 -9.49 12.83
C GLU A 131 15.30 -8.71 13.28
N SER A 132 14.17 -8.87 12.59
CA SER A 132 12.92 -8.12 12.86
C SER A 132 13.10 -6.59 12.90
N LEU A 133 14.09 -6.05 12.17
CA LEU A 133 14.33 -4.61 12.05
C LEU A 133 13.44 -4.00 10.97
N ASP A 134 12.39 -3.27 11.36
CA ASP A 134 11.44 -2.66 10.43
C ASP A 134 11.98 -1.29 10.00
N PRO A 135 12.46 -1.14 8.75
CA PRO A 135 13.04 0.12 8.29
C PRO A 135 12.00 1.25 8.20
N PHE A 136 10.71 0.94 8.34
CA PHE A 136 9.59 1.88 8.30
C PHE A 136 8.93 2.09 9.67
N GLU A 137 9.48 1.52 10.75
CA GLU A 137 8.87 1.57 12.10
C GLU A 137 8.61 3.01 12.54
N GLN A 138 9.59 3.90 12.38
CA GLN A 138 9.47 5.29 12.80
C GLN A 138 8.26 5.98 12.15
N GLN A 139 8.04 5.80 10.84
CA GLN A 139 6.90 6.40 10.15
C GLN A 139 5.58 5.80 10.62
N LYS A 140 5.53 4.49 10.88
CA LYS A 140 4.33 3.82 11.42
C LYS A 140 3.97 4.35 12.81
N GLN A 141 4.97 4.50 13.69
CA GLN A 141 4.78 5.06 15.03
C GLN A 141 4.36 6.53 14.98
N LEU A 142 4.97 7.32 14.10
CA LEU A 142 4.55 8.70 13.86
C LEU A 142 3.09 8.76 13.38
N GLY A 143 2.71 7.92 12.43
CA GLY A 143 1.33 7.84 11.92
C GLY A 143 0.29 7.58 13.01
N VAL A 144 0.60 6.76 14.02
CA VAL A 144 -0.24 6.55 15.20
C VAL A 144 -0.23 7.77 16.12
N THR A 145 0.96 8.22 16.53
CA THR A 145 1.12 9.26 17.55
C THR A 145 0.56 10.61 17.11
N THR A 146 0.74 11.00 15.84
CA THR A 146 0.16 12.24 15.30
C THR A 146 -1.33 12.13 15.02
N SER A 147 -1.87 10.92 14.94
CA SER A 147 -3.30 10.67 14.70
C SER A 147 -4.08 10.33 15.97
N ARG A 148 -3.49 10.53 17.15
CA ARG A 148 -4.11 10.15 18.43
C ARG A 148 -5.45 10.83 18.69
N GLU A 149 -5.53 12.15 18.53
CA GLU A 149 -6.78 12.91 18.70
C GLU A 149 -7.88 12.43 17.74
N PRO A 150 -7.63 12.32 16.41
CA PRO A 150 -8.62 11.78 15.48
C PRO A 150 -9.06 10.35 15.83
N MET A 151 -8.12 9.46 16.20
CA MET A 151 -8.43 8.10 16.65
C MET A 151 -9.35 8.09 17.88
N MET A 152 -9.05 8.91 18.90
CA MET A 152 -9.88 9.02 20.10
C MET A 152 -11.30 9.53 19.77
N ALA A 153 -11.42 10.55 18.92
CA ALA A 153 -12.71 11.06 18.49
C ALA A 153 -13.54 10.00 17.74
N LEU A 154 -12.89 9.18 16.91
CA LEU A 154 -13.53 8.07 16.22
C LEU A 154 -13.97 6.97 17.20
N ALA A 155 -13.13 6.61 18.19
CA ALA A 155 -13.48 5.66 19.24
C ALA A 155 -14.70 6.09 20.05
N ASP A 156 -14.75 7.37 20.45
CA ASP A 156 -15.89 7.96 21.17
C ASP A 156 -17.16 7.94 20.31
N ARG A 157 -17.02 8.14 19.00
CA ARG A 157 -18.13 8.08 18.05
C ARG A 157 -18.65 6.64 17.90
N VAL A 158 -17.78 5.65 17.75
CA VAL A 158 -18.15 4.23 17.71
C VAL A 158 -18.87 3.86 19.00
N SER A 159 -18.33 4.23 20.16
CA SER A 159 -18.93 3.96 21.47
C SER A 159 -20.33 4.55 21.61
N ARG A 160 -20.54 5.79 21.14
CA ARG A 160 -21.87 6.41 21.12
C ARG A 160 -22.87 5.68 20.23
N VAL A 161 -22.43 5.23 19.04
CA VAL A 161 -23.31 4.49 18.11
C VAL A 161 -23.63 3.10 18.65
N LEU A 162 -22.67 2.40 19.25
CA LEU A 162 -22.92 1.09 19.86
C LEU A 162 -23.79 1.17 21.12
N GLY A 163 -23.78 2.32 21.81
CA GLY A 163 -24.64 2.58 22.95
C GLY A 163 -26.10 2.90 22.60
N THR A 164 -26.45 3.06 21.32
CA THR A 164 -27.84 3.31 20.91
C THR A 164 -28.57 2.02 20.58
N SER A 165 -29.87 1.94 20.92
CA SER A 165 -30.73 0.79 20.58
C SER A 165 -31.11 0.74 19.10
N VAL A 166 -30.99 1.88 18.41
CA VAL A 166 -31.20 2.01 16.96
C VAL A 166 -29.91 2.56 16.38
N LEU A 167 -29.30 1.81 15.47
CA LEU A 167 -28.18 2.29 14.66
C LEU A 167 -28.69 3.37 13.69
N PRO A 168 -28.12 4.58 13.68
CA PRO A 168 -28.49 5.57 12.68
C PRO A 168 -28.20 5.02 11.27
N ASP A 169 -29.13 5.17 10.33
CA ASP A 169 -29.00 4.70 8.94
C ASP A 169 -27.71 5.19 8.26
N THR A 170 -27.21 6.35 8.67
CA THR A 170 -26.01 7.00 8.13
C THR A 170 -24.71 6.58 8.84
N ALA A 171 -24.78 5.88 9.96
CA ALA A 171 -23.61 5.55 10.78
C ALA A 171 -22.64 4.63 10.02
N LEU A 172 -23.15 3.52 9.46
CA LEU A 172 -22.31 2.58 8.70
C LEU A 172 -21.63 3.26 7.51
N ARG A 173 -22.38 4.07 6.74
CA ARG A 173 -21.82 4.82 5.61
C ARG A 173 -20.67 5.72 6.05
N SER A 174 -20.86 6.40 7.16
CA SER A 174 -19.85 7.32 7.66
C SER A 174 -18.58 6.59 8.10
N PHE A 175 -18.66 5.39 8.68
CA PHE A 175 -17.47 4.61 9.03
C PHE A 175 -16.74 4.09 7.79
N VAL A 176 -17.47 3.60 6.78
CA VAL A 176 -16.87 3.18 5.50
C VAL A 176 -16.17 4.34 4.80
N VAL A 177 -16.78 5.53 4.80
CA VAL A 177 -16.16 6.74 4.23
C VAL A 177 -14.95 7.20 5.05
N THR A 178 -15.01 7.07 6.38
CA THR A 178 -13.85 7.34 7.25
C THR A 178 -12.69 6.38 6.95
N ALA A 179 -12.94 5.08 6.79
CA ALA A 179 -11.92 4.12 6.39
C ALA A 179 -11.33 4.44 5.01
N LEU A 180 -12.17 4.78 4.02
CA LEU A 180 -11.72 5.20 2.69
C LEU A 180 -10.76 6.39 2.74
N TRP A 181 -11.07 7.41 3.54
CA TRP A 181 -10.22 8.60 3.64
C TRP A 181 -9.06 8.47 4.62
N GLY A 182 -9.11 7.48 5.53
CA GLY A 182 -7.96 7.09 6.34
C GLY A 182 -6.73 6.76 5.50
N ASN A 183 -6.93 6.16 4.32
CA ASN A 183 -5.87 5.84 3.35
C ASN A 183 -5.18 7.07 2.72
N ARG A 184 -5.69 8.30 2.93
CA ARG A 184 -4.94 9.51 2.50
C ARG A 184 -3.64 9.72 3.29
N MET A 185 -3.44 8.96 4.37
CA MET A 185 -2.23 8.94 5.20
C MET A 185 -1.19 7.91 4.72
N ASP A 186 -1.15 7.57 3.42
CA ASP A 186 -0.10 6.72 2.85
C ASP A 186 1.29 7.32 3.13
N LEU A 187 2.07 6.64 3.96
CA LEU A 187 3.38 7.09 4.45
C LEU A 187 4.46 7.09 3.36
N SER A 188 4.26 6.30 2.29
CA SER A 188 5.17 6.22 1.15
C SER A 188 5.06 7.46 0.25
N ILE A 189 3.87 8.06 0.19
CA ILE A 189 3.58 9.28 -0.59
C ILE A 189 3.70 10.52 0.30
N TRP A 190 3.18 10.46 1.52
CA TRP A 190 3.05 11.60 2.43
C TRP A 190 3.66 11.27 3.81
N PRO A 191 4.97 11.52 4.02
CA PRO A 191 5.55 11.44 5.36
C PRO A 191 4.79 12.30 6.35
N VAL A 192 4.74 11.85 7.59
CA VAL A 192 4.25 12.66 8.69
C VAL A 192 5.08 13.95 8.78
N GLY A 193 4.42 15.12 8.67
CA GLY A 193 5.07 16.44 8.73
C GLY A 193 5.51 17.05 7.39
N GLY A 194 5.17 16.43 6.24
CA GLY A 194 5.34 17.06 4.92
C GLY A 194 4.45 18.30 4.71
N ASP A 195 4.87 19.22 3.83
CA ASP A 195 4.35 20.59 3.69
C ASP A 195 2.93 20.72 3.06
N ARG A 196 2.06 19.73 3.26
CA ARG A 196 0.64 19.78 2.88
C ARG A 196 -0.26 19.12 3.94
N GLY A 197 -0.72 19.94 4.87
CA GLY A 197 -2.12 19.96 5.33
C GLY A 197 -2.63 18.82 6.20
N SER A 198 -2.41 18.96 7.52
CA SER A 198 -3.35 18.62 8.60
C SER A 198 -4.30 17.43 8.39
N GLY A 199 -3.88 16.24 8.85
CA GLY A 199 -4.79 15.11 9.09
C GLY A 199 -5.97 15.44 10.02
N HIS A 200 -5.89 16.55 10.76
CA HIS A 200 -6.97 17.06 11.64
C HIS A 200 -8.29 17.36 10.92
N GLN A 201 -8.31 17.67 9.62
CA GLN A 201 -9.56 17.98 8.89
C GLN A 201 -10.25 16.76 8.26
N VAL A 202 -9.62 15.57 8.27
CA VAL A 202 -10.16 14.41 7.54
C VAL A 202 -11.30 13.73 8.28
N LEU A 203 -11.33 13.78 9.62
CA LEU A 203 -12.32 13.07 10.43
C LEU A 203 -13.51 13.93 10.89
N THR A 204 -13.51 15.23 10.61
CA THR A 204 -14.67 16.08 10.91
C THR A 204 -15.75 15.82 9.88
N VAL A 205 -16.53 14.75 10.09
CA VAL A 205 -17.79 14.39 9.42
C VAL A 205 -17.66 14.36 7.89
N ALA A 206 -17.78 13.18 7.26
CA ALA A 206 -17.92 13.00 5.82
C ALA A 206 -18.66 14.18 5.16
N ASP A 207 -17.90 15.19 4.76
CA ASP A 207 -18.45 16.46 4.35
C ASP A 207 -19.12 16.22 3.00
N GLU A 208 -20.21 16.90 2.69
CA GLU A 208 -20.83 16.79 1.36
C GLU A 208 -19.81 17.07 0.26
N THR A 209 -18.80 17.88 0.58
CA THR A 209 -17.63 18.15 -0.25
C THR A 209 -16.77 16.91 -0.51
N GLN A 210 -16.54 16.05 0.48
CA GLN A 210 -15.77 14.81 0.31
C GLN A 210 -16.56 13.75 -0.46
N ALA A 211 -17.87 13.66 -0.25
CA ALA A 211 -18.72 12.75 -0.99
C ALA A 211 -18.67 13.01 -2.52
N LYS A 212 -18.51 14.27 -2.93
CA LYS A 212 -18.34 14.67 -4.35
C LYS A 212 -17.02 14.19 -4.98
N LEU A 213 -16.04 13.77 -4.17
CA LEU A 213 -14.76 13.24 -4.65
C LEU A 213 -14.81 11.73 -4.91
N ILE A 214 -15.90 11.05 -4.54
CA ILE A 214 -16.08 9.62 -4.79
C ILE A 214 -16.63 9.44 -6.21
N LEU A 215 -15.78 8.95 -7.12
CA LEU A 215 -16.15 8.77 -8.53
C LEU A 215 -17.04 7.53 -8.78
N ALA A 216 -16.91 6.51 -7.93
CA ALA A 216 -17.70 5.29 -8.00
C ALA A 216 -18.11 4.86 -6.59
N ASP A 217 -19.40 4.97 -6.27
CA ASP A 217 -19.96 4.63 -4.96
C ASP A 217 -20.84 3.37 -5.04
N HIS A 218 -20.31 2.25 -4.53
CA HIS A 218 -21.04 0.99 -4.40
C HIS A 218 -21.59 0.75 -2.98
N PHE A 219 -21.53 1.73 -2.09
CA PHE A 219 -22.06 1.60 -0.73
C PHE A 219 -23.52 1.15 -0.69
N PRO A 220 -24.45 1.63 -1.56
CA PRO A 220 -25.83 1.14 -1.55
C PRO A 220 -25.95 -0.37 -1.77
N ARG A 221 -25.07 -0.96 -2.60
CA ARG A 221 -25.06 -2.41 -2.84
C ARG A 221 -24.53 -3.18 -1.62
N LEU A 222 -23.53 -2.63 -0.94
CA LEU A 222 -23.03 -3.19 0.32
C LEU A 222 -24.14 -3.17 1.39
N LEU A 223 -24.84 -2.04 1.52
CA LEU A 223 -25.92 -1.91 2.49
C LEU A 223 -27.06 -2.88 2.20
N ASP A 224 -27.53 -2.97 0.95
CA ASP A 224 -28.54 -3.95 0.52
C ASP A 224 -28.11 -5.38 0.80
N PHE A 225 -26.85 -5.72 0.51
CA PHE A 225 -26.29 -7.03 0.84
C PHE A 225 -26.33 -7.31 2.34
N ILE A 226 -25.96 -6.35 3.21
CA ILE A 226 -25.98 -6.55 4.66
C ILE A 226 -27.42 -6.71 5.17
N LEU A 227 -28.35 -5.88 4.70
CA LEU A 227 -29.75 -5.88 5.13
C LEU A 227 -30.53 -7.12 4.67
N THR A 228 -30.11 -7.76 3.58
CA THR A 228 -30.75 -8.97 3.04
C THR A 228 -30.18 -10.27 3.60
N LYS A 229 -29.17 -10.21 4.47
CA LYS A 229 -28.56 -11.39 5.10
C LYS A 229 -29.11 -11.61 6.50
N GLU A 230 -29.13 -12.87 6.92
CA GLU A 230 -29.31 -13.20 8.33
C GLU A 230 -28.11 -12.65 9.12
N LEU A 231 -28.40 -11.90 10.17
CA LEU A 231 -27.39 -11.34 11.06
C LEU A 231 -27.26 -12.21 12.33
N PRO A 232 -26.05 -12.34 12.90
CA PRO A 232 -24.80 -11.71 12.46
C PRO A 232 -24.24 -12.35 11.18
N LEU A 233 -23.48 -11.57 10.39
CA LEU A 233 -22.73 -12.13 9.27
C LEU A 233 -21.73 -13.16 9.79
N ASN A 234 -21.65 -14.31 9.12
CA ASN A 234 -20.73 -15.39 9.52
C ASN A 234 -19.25 -14.99 9.41
N ARG A 235 -18.88 -14.15 8.43
CA ARG A 235 -17.50 -13.74 8.15
C ARG A 235 -17.46 -12.43 7.37
N VAL A 236 -16.55 -11.55 7.78
CA VAL A 236 -16.14 -10.36 7.02
C VAL A 236 -14.61 -10.39 6.97
N ASP A 237 -14.04 -10.37 5.76
CA ASP A 237 -12.59 -10.30 5.54
C ASP A 237 -12.21 -8.88 5.13
N ILE A 238 -11.16 -8.34 5.75
CA ILE A 238 -10.60 -7.02 5.42
C ILE A 238 -9.16 -7.23 4.98
N VAL A 239 -8.86 -6.85 3.74
CA VAL A 239 -7.48 -6.77 3.24
C VAL A 239 -7.00 -5.36 3.53
N VAL A 240 -6.02 -5.25 4.42
CA VAL A 240 -5.50 -3.97 4.92
C VAL A 240 -4.44 -3.37 3.99
N ASP A 241 -4.23 -2.06 4.09
CA ASP A 241 -3.23 -1.31 3.30
C ASP A 241 -2.17 -0.70 4.24
N ASN A 242 -2.41 0.48 4.84
CA ASN A 242 -1.45 1.11 5.75
C ASN A 242 -1.69 0.81 7.24
N ALA A 243 -0.61 0.95 8.02
CA ALA A 243 -0.67 1.03 9.48
C ALA A 243 -1.19 2.41 9.96
N GLY A 244 -1.27 2.62 11.27
CA GLY A 244 -1.64 3.92 11.84
C GLY A 244 -3.13 4.19 11.78
N LEU A 245 -3.52 5.39 11.32
CA LEU A 245 -4.92 5.81 11.30
C LEU A 245 -5.79 4.94 10.39
N GLU A 246 -5.28 4.53 9.22
CA GLU A 246 -6.06 3.70 8.30
C GLU A 246 -6.45 2.36 8.93
N LEU A 247 -5.50 1.64 9.53
CA LEU A 247 -5.77 0.37 10.21
C LEU A 247 -6.74 0.51 11.39
N PHE A 248 -6.79 1.69 12.01
CA PHE A 248 -7.70 1.95 13.13
C PHE A 248 -9.14 2.25 12.69
N CYS A 249 -9.32 2.80 11.48
CA CYS A 249 -10.61 3.13 10.91
C CYS A 249 -11.42 1.88 10.51
#